data_AF-A0A9D8SED4-F1
#
_entry.id   AF-A0A9D8SED4-F1
#
_cell.length_a   1.000
_cell.length_b   1.000
_cell.length_c   1.000
_cell.angle_alpha   90.00
_cell.angle_beta   90.00
_cell.angle_gamma   90.00
#
_symmetry.space_group_name_H-M   'P 1'
#
loop_
_entity.id
_entity.type
_entity.pdbx_description
1 polymer ?
#
loop_
_entity_poly.entity_id
_entity_poly.type
_entity_poly.pdbx_seq_one_letter_code
_entity_poly.pdbx_strand_id
1 'polypeptide(L)' 'MDNNSKNQKGIERTVKSTADNDTVNWKERLNSLDQEKQRHIAEKYYGGKMPWKK' A
#
# COMPACT_ATOMS: atom_id res chain seq x y z
N MET A 1 -5.18 4.32 42.03
CA MET A 1 -6.22 4.84 41.14
C MET A 1 -5.50 5.88 40.30
N ASP A 2 -5.11 5.66 39.04
CA ASP A 2 -5.69 4.81 37.99
C ASP A 2 -4.62 4.32 36.98
N ASN A 3 -4.68 3.01 36.71
CA ASN A 3 -4.58 2.31 35.43
C ASN A 3 -4.01 3.06 34.20
N ASN A 4 -2.85 2.65 33.67
CA ASN A 4 -2.78 1.50 32.74
C ASN A 4 -1.37 1.38 32.14
N SER A 5 -0.77 0.23 32.43
CA SER A 5 0.53 -0.22 31.96
C SER A 5 0.41 -0.80 30.55
N LYS A 6 1.34 -0.40 29.67
CA LYS A 6 1.88 -1.18 28.54
C LYS A 6 0.88 -1.75 27.53
N ASN A 7 0.89 -1.18 26.32
CA ASN A 7 1.00 -2.06 25.15
C ASN A 7 1.83 -1.40 24.04
N GLN A 8 3.12 -1.73 24.05
CA GLN A 8 4.03 -1.50 22.94
C GLN A 8 3.72 -2.51 21.82
N LYS A 9 3.05 -2.08 20.75
CA LYS A 9 3.20 -2.68 19.41
C LYS A 9 2.49 -1.81 18.39
N GLY A 10 3.25 -1.00 17.66
CA GLY A 10 2.69 -0.08 16.68
C GLY A 10 3.76 0.55 15.82
N ILE A 11 4.53 -0.32 15.14
CA ILE A 11 5.14 -0.11 13.83
C ILE A 11 5.78 1.26 13.55
N GLU A 12 7.10 1.23 13.44
CA GLU A 12 7.97 2.26 12.88
C GLU A 12 7.34 2.94 11.64
N ARG A 13 6.65 4.06 11.84
CA ARG A 13 6.34 4.98 10.75
C ARG A 13 7.51 5.93 10.61
N THR A 14 8.54 5.47 9.91
CA THR A 14 9.52 6.34 9.27
C THR A 14 8.76 7.31 8.37
N VAL A 15 8.53 8.52 8.86
CA VAL A 15 8.02 9.64 8.08
C VAL A 15 9.12 10.07 7.10
N LYS A 16 9.21 9.40 5.96
CA LYS A 16 10.07 9.86 4.86
C LYS A 16 9.29 10.87 4.03
N SER A 17 9.50 12.13 4.39
CA SER A 17 9.05 13.31 3.68
C SER A 17 9.56 13.39 2.23
N THR A 18 8.87 14.23 1.47
CA THR A 18 9.31 14.99 0.27
C THR A 18 9.35 14.30 -1.10
N ALA A 19 8.32 14.63 -1.89
CA ALA A 19 8.36 15.13 -3.28
C ALA A 19 8.93 14.29 -4.45
N ASP A 20 9.49 13.09 -4.24
CA ASP A 20 9.94 12.20 -5.34
C ASP A 20 8.99 10.98 -5.55
N ASN A 21 7.81 11.02 -4.92
CA ASN A 21 6.98 9.85 -4.67
C ASN A 21 5.96 9.54 -5.77
N ASP A 22 5.83 10.34 -6.83
CA ASP A 22 4.76 10.12 -7.84
C ASP A 22 5.12 9.04 -8.86
N THR A 23 6.40 8.90 -9.23
CA THR A 23 6.80 8.04 -10.35
C THR A 23 6.97 6.57 -9.96
N VAL A 24 7.36 6.28 -8.72
CA VAL A 24 7.64 4.91 -8.24
C VAL A 24 6.44 4.30 -7.48
N ASN A 25 5.54 5.12 -6.95
CA ASN A 25 4.56 4.69 -5.95
C ASN A 25 3.25 4.13 -6.54
N TRP A 26 2.93 4.38 -7.81
CA TRP A 26 1.65 3.88 -8.36
C TRP A 26 1.56 2.34 -8.38
N LYS A 27 2.69 1.65 -8.61
CA LYS A 27 2.74 0.18 -8.58
C LYS A 27 2.54 -0.38 -7.17
N GLU A 28 3.13 0.27 -6.16
CA GLU A 28 2.94 -0.13 -4.76
C GLU A 28 1.52 0.13 -4.29
N ARG A 29 0.93 1.27 -4.69
CA ARG A 29 -0.49 1.58 -4.44
C ARG A 29 -1.42 0.54 -5.03
N LEU A 30 -1.17 0.11 -6.28
CA LEU A 30 -1.96 -0.95 -6.91
C LEU A 30 -1.76 -2.32 -6.23
N ASN A 31 -0.54 -2.65 -5.82
CA ASN A 31 -0.27 -3.88 -5.04
C ASN A 31 -0.93 -3.87 -3.65
N SER A 32 -1.14 -2.70 -3.05
CA SER A 32 -1.80 -2.54 -1.76
C SER A 32 -3.34 -2.70 -1.81
N LEU A 33 -3.95 -2.76 -3.00
CA LEU A 33 -5.39 -2.94 -3.13
C LEU A 33 -5.82 -4.39 -2.87
N ASP A 34 -7.09 -4.61 -2.56
CA ASP A 34 -7.68 -5.95 -2.54
C ASP A 34 -7.53 -6.65 -3.89
N GLN A 35 -7.39 -7.98 -3.86
CA GLN A 35 -7.19 -8.80 -5.05
C GLN A 35 -8.31 -8.62 -6.09
N GLU A 36 -9.55 -8.42 -5.67
CA GLU A 36 -10.68 -8.15 -6.56
C GLU A 36 -10.52 -6.83 -7.31
N LYS A 37 -10.09 -5.77 -6.61
CA LYS A 37 -9.84 -4.45 -7.19
C LYS A 37 -8.65 -4.50 -8.15
N GLN A 38 -7.58 -5.20 -7.78
CA GLN A 38 -6.44 -5.42 -8.66
C GLN A 38 -6.86 -6.16 -9.94
N ARG A 39 -7.69 -7.20 -9.82
CA ARG A 39 -8.22 -7.96 -10.96
C ARG A 39 -9.07 -7.07 -11.86
N HIS A 40 -9.99 -6.30 -11.29
CA HIS A 40 -10.84 -5.39 -12.06
C HIS A 40 -10.01 -4.36 -12.84
N ILE A 41 -8.98 -3.78 -12.22
CA ILE A 41 -8.07 -2.84 -12.89
C ILE A 41 -7.27 -3.53 -13.99
N ALA A 42 -6.78 -4.75 -13.75
CA ALA A 42 -6.05 -5.54 -14.74
C ALA A 42 -6.91 -5.88 -15.95
N GLU A 43 -8.14 -6.35 -15.74
CA GLU A 43 -9.09 -6.67 -16.81
C GLU A 43 -9.47 -5.43 -17.62
N LYS A 44 -9.74 -4.31 -16.94
CA LYS A 44 -10.20 -3.07 -17.57
C LYS A 44 -9.14 -2.36 -18.40
N TYR A 45 -7.88 -2.34 -17.94
CA TYR A 45 -6.84 -1.50 -18.55
C TYR A 45 -5.65 -2.27 -19.14
N TYR A 46 -5.45 -3.53 -18.73
CA TYR A 46 -4.25 -4.29 -19.04
C TYR A 46 -4.54 -5.69 -19.61
N GLY A 47 -5.79 -5.95 -20.02
CA GLY A 47 -6.20 -7.23 -20.60
C GLY A 47 -6.03 -8.41 -19.66
N GLY A 48 -6.26 -8.20 -18.36
CA GLY A 48 -6.13 -9.20 -17.29
C GLY A 48 -4.71 -9.37 -16.75
N LYS A 49 -3.72 -8.65 -17.29
CA LYS A 49 -2.32 -8.70 -16.81
C LYS A 49 -2.10 -7.67 -15.71
N MET A 50 -1.32 -8.01 -14.69
CA MET A 50 -0.97 -7.11 -13.59
C MET A 50 0.49 -6.63 -13.71
N PRO A 51 0.81 -5.59 -14.51
CA PRO A 51 2.18 -5.14 -14.74
C PRO A 51 2.87 -4.51 -13.52
N TRP A 52 2.13 -4.30 -12.43
CA TRP A 52 2.68 -3.86 -11.15
C TRP A 52 3.11 -5.03 -10.24
N LYS A 53 2.67 -6.27 -10.51
CA LYS A 53 3.24 -7.46 -9.87
C LYS A 53 4.55 -7.82 -10.57
N LYS A 54 5.65 -7.89 -9.82
CA LYS A 54 6.94 -8.41 -10.30
C LYS A 54 6.87 -9.92 -10.49
#